data_AF-A0A7Z7N588-F1
#
_entry.id   AF-A0A7Z7N588-F1
#
_cell.length_a   1.000
_cell.length_b   1.000
_cell.length_c   1.000
_cell.angle_alpha   90.00
_cell.angle_beta   90.00
_cell.angle_gamma   90.00
#
_symmetry.space_group_name_H-M   'P 1'
#
loop_
_entity.id
_entity.type
_entity.pdbx_description
1 polymer ?
#
loop_
_entity_poly.entity_id
_entity_poly.type
_entity_poly.pdbx_seq_one_letter_code
_entity_poly.pdbx_strand_id
1 'polypeptide(L)'
;MKIKTVAAFLVFFSTNVFAEYDIKPLREQIANMDSAITSRNALIDGLSGTLSAHDSNLLSTFNSYELSIEFTMGALESFLLILNNAEQEKNKDLIKAEVEQMRSSLADICGTQILEMHVTRGAIENAVIRKDIEKQIANAGASCDLIRGTFKKDGHVRRLY
;
A
#
# COMPACT_ATOMS: atom_id res chain seq x y z
N MET A 1 -51.14 32.37 -14.85
CA MET A 1 -49.81 32.05 -15.41
C MET A 1 -48.83 33.03 -14.78
N LYS A 2 -47.80 32.72 -13.98
CA LYS A 2 -46.98 31.53 -13.69
C LYS A 2 -46.75 31.50 -12.16
N ILE A 3 -47.16 30.45 -11.46
CA ILE A 3 -46.34 29.37 -10.85
C ILE A 3 -45.11 29.85 -10.04
N LYS A 4 -45.20 29.54 -8.75
CA LYS A 4 -44.23 29.65 -7.64
C LYS A 4 -42.87 29.03 -7.97
N THR A 5 -41.77 29.58 -7.44
CA THR A 5 -40.84 28.80 -6.63
C THR A 5 -39.99 29.71 -5.74
N VAL A 6 -40.21 29.60 -4.43
CA VAL A 6 -39.28 30.05 -3.40
C VAL A 6 -38.12 29.05 -3.43
N ALA A 7 -36.95 29.44 -3.92
CA ALA A 7 -35.74 28.65 -3.80
C ALA A 7 -35.18 28.86 -2.38
N ALA A 8 -35.70 28.07 -1.47
CA ALA A 8 -35.26 27.93 -0.11
C ALA A 8 -33.85 27.32 -0.04
N PHE A 9 -33.11 27.74 0.99
CA PHE A 9 -32.01 27.02 1.61
C PHE A 9 -30.86 26.58 0.67
N LEU A 10 -29.89 27.49 0.52
CA LEU A 10 -28.49 27.08 0.46
C LEU A 10 -28.16 26.39 1.79
N VAL A 11 -28.43 25.08 1.86
CA VAL A 11 -27.79 24.23 2.85
C VAL A 11 -26.31 24.24 2.46
N PHE A 12 -25.55 25.11 3.12
CA PHE A 12 -24.13 24.88 3.34
C PHE A 12 -24.04 23.56 4.11
N PHE A 13 -24.03 22.45 3.38
CA PHE A 13 -23.38 21.24 3.86
C PHE A 13 -21.90 21.60 3.90
N SER A 14 -21.51 22.26 5.00
CA SER A 14 -20.17 22.10 5.51
C SER A 14 -20.06 20.62 5.81
N THR A 15 -19.60 19.87 4.81
CA THR A 15 -19.16 18.50 4.98
C THR A 15 -17.96 18.62 5.92
N ASN A 16 -18.23 18.56 7.22
CA ASN A 16 -17.26 18.13 8.20
C ASN A 16 -17.00 16.65 7.87
N VAL A 17 -16.33 16.40 6.74
CA VAL A 17 -15.81 15.10 6.38
C VAL A 17 -14.77 14.83 7.45
N PHE A 18 -15.12 13.95 8.38
CA PHE A 18 -14.20 13.35 9.33
C PHE A 18 -13.23 12.43 8.57
N ALA A 19 -12.42 13.00 7.66
CA ALA A 19 -11.25 12.33 7.13
C ALA A 19 -10.20 12.31 8.25
N GLU A 20 -10.34 11.33 9.15
CA GLU A 20 -9.38 11.10 10.24
C GLU A 20 -8.10 10.47 9.69
N TYR A 21 -8.20 9.74 8.57
CA TYR A 21 -7.07 9.06 7.94
C TYR A 21 -6.67 9.70 6.61
N ASP A 22 -5.43 10.15 6.51
CA ASP A 22 -4.80 10.52 5.25
C ASP A 22 -4.35 9.27 4.49
N ILE A 23 -5.07 8.95 3.41
CA ILE A 23 -4.81 7.78 2.55
C ILE A 23 -3.90 8.11 1.36
N LYS A 24 -3.55 9.38 1.15
CA LYS A 24 -2.75 9.81 0.00
C LYS A 24 -1.39 9.10 -0.06
N PRO A 25 -0.63 8.94 1.05
CA PRO A 25 0.66 8.26 0.99
C PRO A 25 0.55 6.79 0.60
N LEU A 26 -0.53 6.09 0.98
CA LEU A 26 -0.77 4.70 0.57
C LEU A 26 -0.96 4.61 -0.95
N ARG A 27 -1.79 5.49 -1.53
CA ARG A 27 -2.04 5.53 -2.98
C ARG A 27 -0.79 5.84 -3.78
N GLU A 28 -0.03 6.84 -3.33
CA GLU A 28 1.25 7.20 -3.97
C GLU A 28 2.22 6.02 -3.91
N GLN A 29 2.24 5.28 -2.79
CA GLN A 29 3.11 4.12 -2.66
C GLN A 29 2.67 2.92 -3.52
N ILE A 30 1.36 2.66 -3.65
CA ILE A 30 0.84 1.64 -4.58
C ILE A 30 1.30 1.97 -6.01
N ALA A 31 1.09 3.21 -6.46
CA ALA A 31 1.54 3.63 -7.79
C ALA A 31 3.06 3.54 -7.98
N ASN A 32 3.84 3.84 -6.94
CA ASN A 32 5.30 3.68 -6.97
C ASN A 32 5.71 2.21 -7.08
N MET A 33 5.01 1.28 -6.40
CA MET A 33 5.24 -0.15 -6.54
C MET A 33 4.93 -0.63 -7.95
N ASP A 34 3.77 -0.27 -8.51
CA ASP A 34 3.38 -0.64 -9.88
C ASP A 34 4.41 -0.17 -10.93
N SER A 35 4.87 1.07 -10.79
CA SER A 35 5.89 1.65 -11.67
C SER A 35 7.22 0.91 -11.56
N ALA A 36 7.62 0.55 -10.34
CA ALA A 36 8.85 -0.18 -10.10
C ALA A 36 8.76 -1.62 -10.65
N ILE A 37 7.63 -2.31 -10.45
CA ILE A 37 7.38 -3.65 -11.00
C ILE A 37 7.44 -3.61 -12.53
N THR A 38 6.78 -2.63 -13.15
CA THR A 38 6.81 -2.42 -14.61
C THR A 38 8.24 -2.23 -15.11
N SER A 39 9.03 -1.40 -14.43
CA SER A 39 10.42 -1.14 -14.80
C SER A 39 11.30 -2.39 -14.70
N ARG A 40 11.12 -3.21 -13.65
CA ARG A 40 11.83 -4.48 -13.50
C ARG A 40 11.43 -5.47 -14.59
N ASN A 41 10.13 -5.61 -14.88
CA ASN A 41 9.67 -6.54 -15.90
C ASN A 41 10.24 -6.19 -17.28
N ALA A 42 10.30 -4.90 -17.63
CA ALA A 42 10.98 -4.47 -18.85
C ALA A 42 12.48 -4.83 -18.88
N LEU A 43 13.17 -4.72 -17.74
CA LEU A 43 14.56 -5.18 -17.60
C LEU A 43 14.67 -6.70 -17.82
N ILE A 44 13.80 -7.49 -17.20
CA ILE A 44 13.78 -8.96 -17.30
C ILE A 44 13.50 -9.40 -18.74
N ASP A 45 12.55 -8.76 -19.42
CA ASP A 45 12.24 -9.04 -20.82
C ASP A 45 13.45 -8.80 -21.72
N GLY A 46 14.21 -7.74 -21.46
CA GLY A 46 15.49 -7.47 -22.14
C GLY A 46 16.58 -8.52 -21.87
N LEU A 47 16.44 -9.30 -20.80
CA LEU A 47 17.34 -10.38 -20.41
C LEU A 47 16.81 -11.79 -20.77
N SER A 48 15.61 -11.89 -21.38
CA SER A 48 14.85 -13.14 -21.58
C SER A 48 15.57 -14.27 -22.34
N GLY A 49 16.69 -14.00 -23.03
CA GLY A 49 17.56 -15.01 -23.64
C GLY A 49 18.79 -15.43 -22.83
N THR A 50 19.01 -14.81 -21.66
CA THR A 50 20.19 -15.01 -20.80
C THR A 50 19.83 -15.47 -19.39
N LEU A 51 18.53 -15.55 -19.08
CA LEU A 51 18.05 -16.03 -17.79
C LEU A 51 18.13 -17.55 -17.69
N SER A 52 18.65 -18.03 -16.57
CA SER A 52 18.51 -19.43 -16.21
C SER A 52 17.05 -19.71 -15.83
N ALA A 53 16.61 -20.96 -16.04
CA ALA A 53 15.29 -21.40 -15.58
C ALA A 53 15.13 -21.24 -14.05
N HIS A 54 16.23 -21.39 -13.31
CA HIS A 54 16.29 -21.15 -11.87
C HIS A 54 15.98 -19.70 -11.51
N ASP A 55 16.69 -18.73 -12.09
CA ASP A 55 16.44 -17.30 -11.84
C ASP A 55 15.04 -16.89 -12.28
N SER A 56 14.51 -17.47 -13.37
CA SER A 56 13.15 -17.22 -13.82
C SER A 56 12.09 -17.69 -12.82
N ASN A 57 12.29 -18.85 -12.20
CA ASN A 57 11.38 -19.36 -11.17
C ASN A 57 11.43 -18.49 -9.92
N LEU A 58 12.63 -18.11 -9.47
CA LEU A 58 12.80 -17.20 -8.33
C LEU A 58 12.16 -15.84 -8.56
N LEU A 59 12.21 -15.31 -9.79
CA LEU A 59 11.51 -14.09 -10.16
C LEU A 59 9.99 -14.21 -10.11
N SER A 60 9.43 -15.36 -10.54
CA SER A 60 8.00 -15.61 -10.40
C SER A 60 7.56 -15.66 -8.94
N THR A 61 8.36 -16.29 -8.08
CA THR A 61 8.18 -16.27 -6.63
C THR A 61 8.27 -14.84 -6.09
N PHE A 62 9.26 -14.07 -6.52
CA PHE A 62 9.43 -12.68 -6.12
C PHE A 62 8.22 -11.80 -6.48
N ASN A 63 7.67 -11.95 -7.69
CA ASN A 63 6.47 -11.24 -8.12
C ASN A 63 5.26 -11.55 -7.22
N SER A 64 5.16 -12.78 -6.72
CA SER A 64 4.07 -13.19 -5.82
C SER A 64 4.14 -12.45 -4.48
N TYR A 65 5.35 -12.19 -3.97
CA TYR A 65 5.55 -11.40 -2.75
C TYR A 65 5.16 -9.94 -2.94
N GLU A 66 5.54 -9.34 -4.06
CA GLU A 66 5.16 -7.96 -4.38
C GLU A 66 3.64 -7.80 -4.49
N LEU A 67 2.97 -8.71 -5.19
CA LEU A 67 1.51 -8.73 -5.29
C LEU A 67 0.85 -8.90 -3.92
N SER A 68 1.42 -9.73 -3.05
CA SER A 68 0.92 -9.87 -1.68
C SER A 68 1.04 -8.58 -0.87
N ILE A 69 2.13 -7.81 -1.04
CA ILE A 69 2.33 -6.52 -0.38
C ILE A 69 1.38 -5.46 -0.94
N GLU A 70 1.21 -5.41 -2.26
CA GLU A 70 0.26 -4.51 -2.92
C GLU A 70 -1.17 -4.78 -2.44
N PHE A 71 -1.58 -6.06 -2.38
CA PHE A 71 -2.88 -6.46 -1.83
C PHE A 71 -3.05 -6.02 -0.37
N THR A 72 -2.01 -6.16 0.44
CA THR A 72 -2.00 -5.74 1.84
C THR A 72 -2.22 -4.23 1.97
N MET A 73 -1.57 -3.42 1.12
CA MET A 73 -1.80 -1.97 1.07
C MET A 73 -3.21 -1.62 0.60
N GLY A 74 -3.71 -2.28 -0.45
CA GLY A 74 -5.06 -2.03 -0.99
C GLY A 74 -6.16 -2.40 0.00
N ALA A 75 -5.96 -3.47 0.79
CA ALA A 75 -6.87 -3.84 1.88
C ALA A 75 -6.91 -2.76 2.96
N LEU A 76 -5.76 -2.24 3.38
CA LEU A 76 -5.69 -1.14 4.33
C LEU A 76 -6.36 0.12 3.78
N GLU A 77 -6.06 0.52 2.54
CA GLU A 77 -6.69 1.68 1.90
C GLU A 77 -8.21 1.56 1.89
N SER A 78 -8.73 0.41 1.45
CA SER A 78 -10.16 0.13 1.40
C SER A 78 -10.81 0.24 2.77
N PHE A 79 -10.18 -0.32 3.81
CA PHE A 79 -10.68 -0.22 5.17
C PHE A 79 -10.72 1.22 5.68
N LEU A 80 -9.65 2.00 5.47
CA LEU A 80 -9.59 3.41 5.88
C LEU A 80 -10.61 4.28 5.12
N LEU A 81 -10.85 3.98 3.84
CA LEU A 81 -11.90 4.63 3.05
C LEU A 81 -13.30 4.37 3.59
N ILE A 82 -13.61 3.12 3.94
CA ILE A 82 -14.89 2.75 4.55
C ILE A 82 -15.09 3.52 5.85
N LEU A 83 -14.05 3.63 6.68
CA LEU A 83 -14.10 4.39 7.93
C LEU A 83 -14.28 5.89 7.70
N ASN A 84 -13.55 6.50 6.76
CA ASN A 84 -13.67 7.92 6.44
C ASN A 84 -15.07 8.29 5.90
N ASN A 85 -15.75 7.34 5.23
CA ASN A 85 -17.09 7.55 4.66
C ASN A 85 -18.22 7.21 5.64
N ALA A 86 -17.92 6.54 6.74
CA ALA A 86 -18.93 6.21 7.73
C ALA A 86 -19.20 7.42 8.64
N GLU A 87 -20.44 7.90 8.70
CA GLU A 87 -20.90 8.84 9.74
C GLU A 87 -20.93 8.11 11.10
N GLN A 88 -19.76 7.90 11.72
CA GLN A 88 -19.68 7.13 12.97
C GLN A 88 -19.75 8.08 14.18
N GLU A 89 -20.91 8.09 14.84
CA GLU A 89 -21.07 8.50 16.25
C GLU A 89 -20.54 7.43 17.24
N LYS A 90 -20.02 6.29 16.76
CA LYS A 90 -19.53 5.21 17.64
C LYS A 90 -18.13 5.50 18.18
N ASN A 91 -17.90 4.93 19.37
CA ASN A 91 -16.71 5.02 20.20
C ASN A 91 -15.40 5.06 19.38
N LYS A 92 -14.85 6.27 19.19
CA LYS A 92 -13.64 6.52 18.40
C LYS A 92 -12.44 5.68 18.87
N ASP A 93 -12.38 5.39 20.18
CA ASP A 93 -11.31 4.58 20.75
C ASP A 93 -11.37 3.13 20.26
N LEU A 94 -12.58 2.59 20.07
CA LEU A 94 -12.76 1.23 19.54
C LEU A 94 -12.35 1.16 18.07
N ILE A 95 -12.78 2.13 17.25
CA ILE A 95 -12.42 2.20 15.82
C ILE A 95 -10.89 2.31 15.67
N LYS A 96 -10.27 3.17 16.48
CA LYS A 96 -8.82 3.32 16.48
C LYS A 96 -8.11 2.00 16.85
N ALA A 97 -8.59 1.29 17.87
CA ALA A 97 -8.03 0.00 18.26
C ALA A 97 -8.16 -1.06 17.15
N GLU A 98 -9.31 -1.13 16.47
CA GLU A 98 -9.53 -2.04 15.33
C GLU A 98 -8.60 -1.73 14.15
N VAL A 99 -8.39 -0.43 13.86
CA VAL A 99 -7.44 0.02 12.83
C VAL A 99 -6.01 -0.37 13.19
N GLU A 100 -5.60 -0.16 14.44
CA GLU A 100 -4.26 -0.53 14.91
C GLU A 100 -4.05 -2.05 14.84
N GLN A 101 -5.05 -2.85 15.22
CA GLN A 101 -4.98 -4.32 15.12
C GLN A 101 -4.87 -4.79 13.66
N MET A 102 -5.66 -4.21 12.75
CA MET A 102 -5.59 -4.53 11.32
C MET A 102 -4.21 -4.17 10.76
N ARG A 103 -3.71 -2.96 11.06
CA ARG A 103 -2.36 -2.53 10.64
C ARG A 103 -1.27 -3.48 11.14
N SER A 104 -1.35 -3.91 12.41
CA SER A 104 -0.39 -4.87 12.96
C SER A 104 -0.39 -6.17 12.17
N SER A 105 -1.57 -6.76 11.94
CA SER A 105 -1.69 -8.02 11.19
C SER A 105 -1.15 -7.91 9.76
N LEU A 106 -1.49 -6.81 9.09
CA LEU A 106 -1.02 -6.52 7.73
C LEU A 106 0.50 -6.24 7.70
N ALA A 107 1.04 -5.58 8.71
CA ALA A 107 2.48 -5.32 8.83
C ALA A 107 3.28 -6.61 9.05
N ASP A 108 2.75 -7.57 9.79
CA ASP A 108 3.39 -8.88 10.00
C ASP A 108 3.42 -9.70 8.71
N ILE A 109 2.32 -9.70 7.95
CA ILE A 109 2.26 -10.31 6.61
C ILE A 109 3.30 -9.65 5.71
N CYS A 110 3.31 -8.31 5.63
CA CYS A 110 4.24 -7.55 4.81
C CYS A 110 5.70 -7.82 5.19
N GLY A 111 6.02 -7.80 6.49
CA GLY A 111 7.36 -8.08 7.00
C GLY A 111 7.84 -9.50 6.68
N THR A 112 6.94 -10.48 6.71
CA THR A 112 7.24 -11.85 6.28
C THR A 112 7.58 -11.90 4.79
N GLN A 113 6.82 -11.20 3.95
CA GLN A 113 7.13 -11.13 2.51
C GLN A 113 8.50 -10.49 2.25
N ILE A 114 8.88 -9.44 2.98
CA ILE A 114 10.21 -8.81 2.88
C ILE A 114 11.33 -9.80 3.20
N LEU A 115 11.16 -10.61 4.25
CA LEU A 115 12.14 -11.63 4.61
C LEU A 115 12.31 -12.64 3.47
N GLU A 116 11.20 -13.14 2.93
CA GLU A 116 11.20 -14.10 1.81
C GLU A 116 11.79 -13.49 0.52
N MET A 117 11.56 -12.20 0.27
CA MET A 117 12.19 -11.46 -0.83
C MET A 117 13.71 -11.39 -0.65
N HIS A 118 14.22 -11.16 0.56
CA HIS A 118 15.66 -11.20 0.84
C HIS A 118 16.28 -12.58 0.62
N VAL A 119 15.60 -13.64 1.08
CA VAL A 119 16.03 -15.03 0.86
C VAL A 119 16.07 -15.34 -0.64
N THR A 120 15.00 -15.02 -1.35
CA THR A 120 14.87 -15.23 -2.81
C THR A 120 15.95 -14.48 -3.58
N ARG A 121 16.22 -13.22 -3.23
CA ARG A 121 17.33 -12.44 -3.80
C ARG A 121 18.66 -13.15 -3.61
N GLY A 122 18.92 -13.71 -2.43
CA GLY A 122 20.17 -14.42 -2.14
C GLY A 122 20.40 -15.63 -3.03
N ALA A 123 19.32 -16.27 -3.52
CA ALA A 123 19.36 -17.43 -4.39
C ALA A 123 19.44 -17.10 -5.88
N ILE A 124 19.25 -15.83 -6.29
CA ILE A 124 19.36 -15.38 -7.68
C ILE A 124 20.84 -15.28 -8.07
N GLU A 125 21.22 -15.95 -9.15
CA GLU A 125 22.60 -16.05 -9.62
C GLU A 125 23.02 -14.79 -10.41
N ASN A 126 22.11 -14.28 -11.25
CA ASN A 126 22.39 -13.10 -12.07
C ASN A 126 22.54 -11.82 -11.22
N ALA A 127 23.74 -11.25 -11.22
CA ALA A 127 24.07 -10.06 -10.43
C ALA A 127 23.28 -8.80 -10.83
N VAL A 128 22.92 -8.65 -12.11
CA VAL A 128 22.12 -7.52 -12.59
C VAL A 128 20.71 -7.59 -12.01
N ILE A 129 20.10 -8.78 -12.07
CA ILE A 129 18.78 -9.05 -11.51
C ILE A 129 18.79 -8.84 -9.98
N ARG A 130 19.80 -9.39 -9.30
CA ARG A 130 19.98 -9.26 -7.85
C ARG A 130 20.08 -7.80 -7.40
N LYS A 131 20.77 -6.95 -8.17
CA LYS A 131 20.89 -5.51 -7.89
C LYS A 131 19.57 -4.78 -8.09
N ASP A 132 18.79 -5.15 -9.10
CA ASP A 132 17.51 -4.48 -9.35
C ASP A 132 16.46 -4.87 -8.31
N ILE A 133 16.40 -6.15 -7.95
CA ILE A 133 15.55 -6.67 -6.86
C ILE A 133 15.84 -6.01 -5.51
N GLU A 134 17.08 -5.67 -5.21
CA GLU A 134 17.40 -4.93 -3.97
C GLU A 134 16.62 -3.61 -3.87
N LYS A 135 16.43 -2.90 -5.00
CA LYS A 135 15.61 -1.68 -5.02
C LYS A 135 14.15 -1.98 -4.75
N GLN A 136 13.65 -3.12 -5.24
CA GLN A 136 12.27 -3.55 -5.00
C GLN A 136 12.04 -3.94 -3.56
N ILE A 137 12.99 -4.61 -2.92
CA ILE A 137 12.93 -4.89 -1.50
C ILE A 137 12.87 -3.59 -0.69
N ALA A 138 13.65 -2.57 -1.06
CA ALA A 138 13.58 -1.27 -0.40
C ALA A 138 12.20 -0.59 -0.61
N ASN A 139 11.64 -0.67 -1.82
CA ASN A 139 10.32 -0.12 -2.13
C ASN A 139 9.21 -0.83 -1.34
N ALA A 140 9.23 -2.16 -1.33
CA ALA A 140 8.35 -2.99 -0.53
C ALA A 140 8.50 -2.72 0.98
N GLY A 141 9.73 -2.45 1.45
CA GLY A 141 10.00 -2.05 2.84
C GLY A 141 9.33 -0.73 3.20
N ALA A 142 9.34 0.26 2.30
CA ALA A 142 8.61 1.51 2.49
C ALA A 142 7.09 1.29 2.57
N SER A 143 6.56 0.34 1.79
CA SER A 143 5.16 -0.08 1.88
C SER A 143 4.82 -0.68 3.26
N CYS A 144 5.67 -1.57 3.79
CA CYS A 144 5.48 -2.13 5.13
C CYS A 144 5.58 -1.07 6.23
N ASP A 145 6.47 -0.09 6.08
CA ASP A 145 6.59 1.04 7.01
C ASP A 145 5.32 1.92 7.00
N LEU A 146 4.69 2.11 5.84
CA LEU A 146 3.40 2.82 5.72
C LEU A 146 2.25 2.05 6.36
N ILE A 147 2.21 0.72 6.20
CA ILE A 147 1.22 -0.14 6.84
C ILE A 147 1.35 -0.09 8.38
N ARG A 148 2.58 -0.13 8.90
CA ARG A 148 2.88 -0.05 10.34
C ARG A 148 2.61 1.34 10.92
N GLY A 149 2.68 2.38 10.08
CA GLY A 149 2.56 3.78 10.47
C GLY A 149 1.18 4.21 10.96
N THR A 150 1.15 5.26 11.77
CA THR A 150 -0.07 6.05 12.02
C THR A 150 -0.10 7.26 11.09
N PHE A 151 -1.12 7.34 10.21
CA PHE A 151 -1.37 8.53 9.40
C PHE A 151 -2.02 9.60 10.29
N LYS A 152 -1.22 10.54 10.79
CA LYS A 152 -1.77 11.77 11.37
C LYS A 152 -2.11 12.74 10.24
N LYS A 153 -3.06 13.63 10.50
CA LYS A 153 -3.62 14.64 9.57
C LYS A 153 -2.58 15.59 8.95
N ASP A 154 -1.32 15.51 9.39
CA ASP A 154 -0.16 16.29 8.93
C ASP A 154 0.74 15.51 7.93
N GLY A 155 0.38 14.29 7.54
CA GLY A 155 1.10 13.51 6.54
C GLY A 155 2.42 12.89 7.04
N HIS A 156 2.68 12.91 8.35
CA HIS A 156 3.88 12.33 8.93
C HIS A 156 3.66 10.91 9.48
N VAL A 157 4.37 9.95 8.89
CA VAL A 157 4.45 8.56 9.38
C VAL A 157 5.38 8.54 10.60
N ARG A 158 4.83 8.31 11.80
CA ARG A 158 5.66 7.95 12.96
C ARG A 158 5.79 6.43 13.04
N ARG A 159 7.03 5.93 13.00
CA ARG A 159 7.36 4.56 13.41
C ARG A 159 6.95 4.36 14.86
N LEU A 160 6.13 3.34 15.13
CA LEU A 160 5.95 2.82 16.47
C LEU A 160 7.18 1.93 16.76
N TYR A 161 8.05 2.41 17.65
CA TYR A 161 9.11 1.59 18.24
C TYR A 161 8.52 0.71 19.34
#